data_AF-A0A7Y5VX72-F1
#
_entry.id   AF-A0A7Y5VX72-F1
#
_cell.length_a   1.000
_cell.length_b   1.000
_cell.length_c   1.000
_cell.angle_alpha   90.00
_cell.angle_beta   90.00
_cell.angle_gamma   90.00
#
_symmetry.space_group_name_H-M   'P 1'
#
loop_
_entity.id
_entity.type
_entity.pdbx_description
1 polymer ?
#
loop_
_entity_poly.entity_id
_entity_poly.type
_entity_poly.pdbx_seq_one_letter_code
_entity_poly.pdbx_strand_id
1 'polypeptide(L)' 'MFASGCNNALEGGLSGAALGALGGMGIGAMSGNMGEGAAIGAIVGGIGGLFVGDQNERNSRYRD' A
#
# COMPACT_ATOMS: atom_id res chain seq x y z
N MET A 1 -13.99 10.42 16.47
CA MET A 1 -13.00 10.78 15.43
C MET A 1 -11.84 9.78 15.27
N PHE A 2 -11.79 8.64 15.98
CA PHE A 2 -10.73 7.62 15.80
C PHE A 2 -10.97 6.61 14.66
N ALA A 3 -12.18 6.56 14.09
CA ALA A 3 -12.51 5.60 13.03
C ALA A 3 -12.00 6.02 11.64
N SER A 4 -11.97 7.31 11.31
CA SER A 4 -11.55 7.77 9.97
C SER A 4 -10.07 7.54 9.68
N GLY A 5 -9.19 7.71 10.66
CA GLY A 5 -7.74 7.50 10.45
C GLY A 5 -7.37 6.03 10.28
N CYS A 6 -7.99 5.12 11.05
CA CYS A 6 -7.85 3.68 10.81
C CYS A 6 -8.40 3.29 9.44
N ASN A 7 -9.53 3.85 9.01
CA ASN A 7 -10.07 3.56 7.68
C ASN A 7 -9.13 4.04 6.58
N ASN A 8 -8.55 5.23 6.68
CA ASN A 8 -7.62 5.76 5.67
C ASN A 8 -6.29 5.02 5.63
N ALA A 9 -5.72 4.67 6.79
CA ALA A 9 -4.47 3.92 6.87
C ALA A 9 -4.67 2.46 6.45
N LEU A 10 -5.76 1.82 6.86
CA LEU A 10 -6.09 0.47 6.44
C LEU A 10 -6.43 0.41 4.95
N GLU A 11 -7.22 1.34 4.44
CA GLU A 11 -7.57 1.41 3.02
C GLU A 11 -6.35 1.77 2.15
N GLY A 12 -5.48 2.68 2.61
CA GLY A 12 -4.21 3.01 1.96
C GLY A 12 -3.19 1.86 1.99
N GLY A 13 -3.10 1.14 3.10
CA GLY A 13 -2.26 -0.05 3.22
C GLY A 13 -2.79 -1.24 2.43
N LEU A 14 -4.11 -1.45 2.40
CA LEU A 14 -4.74 -2.53 1.63
C LEU A 14 -4.71 -2.26 0.13
N SER A 15 -4.98 -1.02 -0.29
CA SER A 15 -4.85 -0.58 -1.69
C SER A 15 -3.39 -0.60 -2.13
N GLY A 16 -2.46 -0.14 -1.27
CA GLY A 16 -1.02 -0.21 -1.52
C GLY A 16 -0.51 -1.64 -1.62
N ALA A 17 -0.96 -2.55 -0.74
CA ALA A 17 -0.62 -3.96 -0.81
C ALA A 17 -1.22 -4.64 -2.04
N ALA A 18 -2.46 -4.31 -2.41
CA ALA A 18 -3.09 -4.85 -3.61
C ALA A 18 -2.39 -4.37 -4.90
N LEU A 19 -2.12 -3.07 -5.01
CA LEU A 19 -1.40 -2.48 -6.14
C LEU A 19 0.05 -2.98 -6.20
N GLY A 20 0.71 -3.07 -5.05
CA GLY A 20 2.04 -3.62 -4.92
C GLY A 20 2.09 -5.11 -5.30
N ALA A 21 1.11 -5.92 -4.86
CA ALA A 21 1.00 -7.32 -5.24
C ALA A 21 0.78 -7.49 -6.74
N LEU A 22 -0.08 -6.67 -7.35
CA LEU A 22 -0.36 -6.68 -8.79
C LEU A 22 0.88 -6.26 -9.60
N GLY A 23 1.56 -5.17 -9.21
CA GLY A 23 2.78 -4.72 -9.86
C GLY A 23 3.94 -5.71 -9.67
N GLY A 24 4.07 -6.25 -8.46
CA GLY A 24 5.04 -7.28 -8.10
C GLY A 24 4.80 -8.60 -8.82
N MET A 25 3.54 -9.00 -9.02
CA MET A 25 3.19 -10.13 -9.90
C MET A 25 3.62 -9.87 -11.32
N GLY A 26 3.43 -8.65 -11.85
CA GLY A 26 3.86 -8.29 -13.20
C GLY A 26 5.37 -8.45 -13.40
N ILE A 27 6.18 -7.98 -12.43
CA ILE A 27 7.64 -8.13 -12.49
C ILE A 27 8.07 -9.57 -12.20
N GLY A 28 7.44 -10.24 -11.23
CA GLY A 28 7.70 -11.64 -10.89
C GLY A 28 7.34 -12.61 -12.02
N ALA A 29 6.29 -12.32 -12.78
CA ALA A 29 5.91 -13.06 -13.99
C ALA A 29 7.04 -13.02 -15.04
N MET A 30 7.68 -11.87 -15.19
CA MET A 30 8.81 -11.68 -16.10
C MET A 30 10.05 -12.46 -15.67
N SER A 31 10.24 -12.65 -14.36
CA SER A 31 11.37 -13.39 -13.79
C SER A 31 11.10 -14.89 -13.59
N GLY A 32 9.92 -15.39 -13.92
CA GLY A 32 9.50 -16.79 -13.70
C GLY A 32 9.10 -17.13 -12.26
N ASN A 33 9.12 -16.15 -11.34
CA ASN A 33 8.71 -16.28 -9.94
C ASN A 33 7.58 -15.30 -9.62
N MET A 34 6.42 -15.58 -10.21
CA MET A 34 5.23 -14.73 -10.10
C MET A 34 4.75 -14.60 -8.64
N GLY A 35 4.81 -15.69 -7.86
CA GLY A 35 4.40 -15.68 -6.44
C GLY A 35 5.35 -14.92 -5.53
N GLU A 36 6.66 -14.98 -5.79
CA GLU A 36 7.65 -14.24 -5.00
C GLU A 36 7.58 -12.73 -5.28
N GLY A 37 7.42 -12.35 -6.55
CA GLY A 37 7.17 -10.97 -6.94
C GLY A 37 5.86 -10.42 -6.35
N ALA A 38 4.79 -11.22 -6.34
CA ALA A 38 3.53 -10.86 -5.69
C ALA A 38 3.70 -10.57 -4.20
N ALA A 39 4.38 -11.47 -3.48
CA ALA A 39 4.57 -11.37 -2.04
C ALA A 39 5.43 -10.17 -1.67
N ILE A 40 6.56 -9.97 -2.36
CA ILE A 40 7.43 -8.82 -2.15
C ILE A 40 6.69 -7.53 -2.49
N GLY A 41 5.99 -7.51 -3.62
CA GLY A 41 5.18 -6.38 -4.04
C GLY A 41 4.08 -6.04 -3.03
N ALA A 42 3.39 -7.05 -2.48
CA ALA A 42 2.36 -6.87 -1.47
C ALA A 42 2.92 -6.28 -0.17
N ILE A 43 4.08 -6.78 0.29
CA ILE A 43 4.73 -6.30 1.52
C ILE A 43 5.23 -4.87 1.32
N VAL A 44 5.97 -4.62 0.25
CA VAL A 44 6.55 -3.30 -0.04
C VAL A 44 5.45 -2.28 -0.34
N GLY A 45 4.44 -2.65 -1.12
CA GLY A 45 3.29 -1.81 -1.43
C GLY A 45 2.40 -1.56 -0.22
N GLY A 46 2.22 -2.55 0.65
CA GLY A 46 1.46 -2.39 1.90
C GLY A 46 2.14 -1.45 2.88
N ILE A 47 3.46 -1.62 3.09
CA ILE A 47 4.24 -0.72 3.94
C ILE A 47 4.31 0.68 3.32
N GLY A 48 4.59 0.78 2.02
CA GLY A 48 4.64 2.06 1.30
C GLY A 48 3.30 2.81 1.31
N GLY A 49 2.19 2.08 1.13
CA GLY A 49 0.83 2.62 1.18
C GLY A 49 0.45 3.13 2.57
N LEU A 50 0.90 2.45 3.64
CA LEU A 50 0.75 2.94 5.01
C LEU A 50 1.51 4.24 5.24
N PHE A 51 2.75 4.36 4.76
CA PHE A 51 3.55 5.58 4.87
C PHE A 51 2.96 6.76 4.08
N VAL A 52 2.48 6.52 2.86
CA VAL A 52 1.82 7.56 2.04
C VAL A 52 0.47 7.97 2.65
N GLY A 53 -0.29 7.01 3.19
CA GLY A 53 -1.53 7.27 3.92
C GLY A 53 -1.30 8.12 5.17
N ASP A 54 -0.26 7.82 5.95
CA ASP A 54 0.10 8.59 7.15
C ASP A 54 0.50 10.03 6.82
N GLN A 55 1.20 10.24 5.70
CA GLN A 55 1.51 11.60 5.22
C GLN A 55 0.29 12.35 4.69
N ASN A 56 -0.61 11.66 3.97
CA ASN A 56 -1.83 12.26 3.45
C ASN A 56 -2.76 12.73 4.60
N GLU A 57 -2.84 11.96 5.68
CA GLU A 57 -3.64 12.31 6.86
C GLU A 57 -3.04 13.47 7.67
N ARG A 58 -1.71 13.60 7.71
CA ARG A 58 -1.08 14.77 8.34
C ARG A 58 -1.28 16.03 7.52
N ASN A 59 -1.19 15.94 6.19
CA ASN A 59 -1.34 17.08 5.30
C ASN A 59 -2.80 17.59 5.23
N SER A 60 -3.78 16.69 5.32
CA SER A 60 -5.19 17.09 5.37
C SER A 60 -5.54 17.85 6.65
N ARG A 61 -4.93 17.50 7.80
CA ARG A 61 -5.12 18.23 9.07
C ARG A 61 -4.52 19.63 9.12
N TYR A 62 -3.57 19.95 8.23
CA TYR A 62 -2.99 21.30 8.12
C TYR A 62 -3.78 22.21 7.18
N ARG A 63 -4.82 21.68 6.50
CA ARG A 63 -5.62 22.40 5.51
C ARG A 63 -7.05 22.61 6.00
N ASP A 64 -7.21 22.93 7.29
CA ASP A 64 -8.44 23.39 7.94
C ASP A 64 -8.13 24.64 8.79
#